data_AF-A0A2T2TNX5-F1
#
_entry.id   AF-A0A2T2TNX5-F1
#
_cell.length_a   1.000
_cell.length_b   1.000
_cell.length_c   1.000
_cell.angle_alpha   90.00
_cell.angle_beta   90.00
_cell.angle_gamma   90.00
#
_symmetry.space_group_name_H-M   'P 1'
#
loop_
_entity.id
_entity.type
_entity.pdbx_description
1 polymer ?
#
loop_
_entity_poly.entity_id
_entity_poly.type
_entity_poly.pdbx_seq_one_letter_code
_entity_poly.pdbx_strand_id
1 'polypeptide(L)'
;PRLVLGYGVALVTAGTGLICPLVSPLVAALALLTVALYLFVYTPLKRKTTLNTLVGTVPGALPALGGWTAATGTLGGGGGWVIFAVLACWQMPHFLALAWMYRKDYDRGGYAMVSNNDPSGQRTAGQAVFFCTLLLAASALPYVTGDAGWVYLAGALPLGGWFLAESLRFFGERTGRRARALLKVSIYYVPLLLALIAADWWIA
;
A
#
# COMPACT_ATOMS: atom_id res chain seq x y z
N PRO A 1 -23.16 14.50 -12.91
CA PRO A 1 -23.22 13.79 -11.60
C PRO A 1 -23.99 12.46 -11.62
N ARG A 2 -25.27 12.45 -12.02
CA ARG A 2 -26.11 11.24 -12.03
C ARG A 2 -25.60 10.13 -12.97
N LEU A 3 -25.11 10.50 -14.15
CA LEU A 3 -24.53 9.57 -15.13
C LEU A 3 -23.28 8.87 -14.58
N VAL A 4 -22.38 9.62 -13.94
CA VAL A 4 -21.15 9.07 -13.33
C VAL A 4 -21.48 8.13 -12.17
N LEU A 5 -22.46 8.49 -11.34
CA LEU A 5 -22.94 7.62 -10.26
C LEU A 5 -23.54 6.32 -10.82
N GLY A 6 -24.43 6.41 -11.80
CA GLY A 6 -25.03 5.24 -12.44
C GLY A 6 -24.00 4.32 -13.08
N TYR A 7 -23.01 4.90 -13.77
CA TYR A 7 -21.90 4.16 -14.35
C TYR A 7 -21.05 3.46 -13.29
N GLY A 8 -20.71 4.16 -12.20
CA GLY A 8 -19.96 3.57 -11.08
C GLY A 8 -20.70 2.42 -10.42
N VAL A 9 -22.01 2.57 -10.16
CA VAL A 9 -22.85 1.49 -9.63
C VAL A 9 -22.87 0.30 -10.58
N ALA A 10 -23.09 0.55 -11.88
CA ALA A 10 -23.10 -0.52 -12.89
C ALA A 10 -21.77 -1.30 -12.93
N LEU A 11 -20.62 -0.62 -12.86
CA LEU A 11 -19.31 -1.27 -12.83
C LEU A 11 -19.11 -2.11 -11.56
N VAL A 12 -19.48 -1.60 -10.40
CA VAL A 12 -19.36 -2.35 -9.13
C VAL A 12 -20.27 -3.58 -9.16
N THR A 13 -21.53 -3.42 -9.55
CA THR A 13 -22.49 -4.54 -9.64
C THR A 13 -22.05 -5.58 -10.66
N ALA A 14 -21.60 -5.16 -11.85
CA ALA A 14 -21.11 -6.08 -12.87
C ALA A 14 -19.84 -6.82 -12.41
N GLY A 15 -18.86 -6.09 -11.86
CA GLY A 15 -17.61 -6.67 -11.35
C GLY A 15 -17.85 -7.68 -10.23
N THR A 16 -18.67 -7.33 -9.23
CA THR A 16 -19.03 -8.25 -8.14
C THR A 16 -19.86 -9.43 -8.65
N GLY A 17 -20.80 -9.20 -9.58
CA GLY A 17 -21.62 -10.23 -10.22
C GLY A 17 -20.81 -11.24 -11.03
N LEU A 18 -19.66 -10.84 -11.57
CA LEU A 18 -18.69 -11.74 -12.22
C LEU A 18 -17.83 -12.47 -11.19
N ILE A 19 -17.25 -11.77 -10.22
CA ILE A 19 -16.31 -12.36 -9.24
C ILE A 19 -16.99 -13.41 -8.35
N CYS A 20 -18.23 -13.17 -7.93
CA CYS A 20 -18.92 -14.05 -6.98
C CYS A 20 -19.07 -15.49 -7.49
N PRO A 21 -19.61 -15.75 -8.70
CA PRO A 21 -19.71 -17.11 -9.24
C PRO A 21 -18.42 -17.63 -9.89
N LEU A 22 -17.59 -16.77 -10.50
CA LEU A 22 -16.42 -17.22 -11.27
C LEU A 22 -15.16 -17.42 -10.41
N VAL A 23 -15.06 -16.76 -9.26
CA VAL A 23 -13.88 -16.81 -8.40
C VAL A 23 -14.26 -17.32 -7.02
N SER A 24 -14.97 -16.52 -6.23
CA SER A 24 -15.61 -16.95 -4.97
C SER A 24 -16.47 -15.83 -4.37
N PRO A 25 -17.49 -16.17 -3.57
CA PRO A 25 -18.24 -15.20 -2.78
C PRO A 25 -17.36 -14.40 -1.80
N LEU A 26 -16.30 -15.00 -1.26
CA LEU A 26 -15.38 -14.35 -0.33
C LEU A 26 -14.56 -13.24 -1.02
N VAL A 27 -14.03 -13.48 -2.22
CA VAL A 27 -13.31 -12.46 -3.00
C VAL A 27 -14.25 -11.34 -3.43
N ALA A 28 -15.49 -11.66 -3.80
CA ALA A 28 -16.52 -10.66 -4.08
C ALA A 28 -16.81 -9.78 -2.85
N ALA A 29 -16.89 -10.37 -1.66
CA ALA A 29 -17.06 -9.63 -0.41
C ALA A 29 -15.87 -8.70 -0.12
N LEU A 30 -14.62 -9.15 -0.34
CA LEU A 30 -13.42 -8.31 -0.21
C LEU A 30 -13.42 -7.13 -1.20
N ALA A 31 -13.86 -7.36 -2.44
CA ALA A 31 -13.98 -6.30 -3.44
C ALA A 31 -15.04 -5.25 -3.03
N LEU A 32 -16.22 -5.69 -2.56
CA LEU A 32 -17.24 -4.79 -2.04
C LEU A 32 -16.77 -4.02 -0.80
N LEU A 33 -16.07 -4.69 0.12
CA LEU A 33 -15.47 -4.07 1.29
C LEU A 33 -14.47 -2.99 0.88
N THR A 34 -13.63 -3.27 -0.12
CA THR A 34 -12.68 -2.29 -0.69
C THR A 34 -13.41 -1.04 -1.18
N VAL A 35 -14.48 -1.21 -1.97
CA VAL A 35 -15.31 -0.10 -2.47
C VAL A 35 -15.93 0.68 -1.31
N ALA A 36 -16.53 -0.01 -0.34
CA ALA A 36 -17.21 0.61 0.79
C ALA A 36 -16.23 1.44 1.65
N LEU A 37 -15.08 0.87 2.00
CA LEU A 37 -14.04 1.56 2.75
C LEU A 37 -13.47 2.74 1.97
N TYR A 38 -13.23 2.58 0.66
CA TYR A 38 -12.68 3.65 -0.16
C TYR A 38 -13.64 4.85 -0.25
N LEU A 39 -14.91 4.60 -0.56
CA LEU A 39 -15.90 5.64 -0.83
C LEU A 39 -16.46 6.28 0.44
N PHE A 40 -16.81 5.48 1.46
CA PHE A 40 -17.54 5.96 2.63
C PHE A 40 -16.66 6.24 3.84
N VAL A 41 -15.43 5.71 3.88
CA VAL A 41 -14.52 5.89 5.01
C VAL A 41 -13.32 6.74 4.60
N TYR A 42 -12.46 6.23 3.71
CA TYR A 42 -11.22 6.90 3.30
C TYR A 42 -11.48 8.26 2.63
N THR A 43 -12.36 8.31 1.62
CA THR A 43 -12.60 9.54 0.84
C THR A 43 -13.08 10.72 1.70
N PRO A 44 -14.05 10.57 2.62
CA PRO A 44 -14.43 11.64 3.53
C PRO A 44 -13.32 12.01 4.54
N LEU A 45 -12.56 11.02 5.03
CA LEU A 45 -11.49 11.24 6.01
C LEU A 45 -10.38 12.14 5.45
N LYS A 46 -10.13 12.10 4.14
CA LYS A 46 -9.13 12.94 3.44
C LYS A 46 -9.22 14.43 3.79
N ARG A 47 -10.41 14.96 4.11
CA ARG A 47 -10.62 16.36 4.51
C ARG A 47 -10.85 16.56 6.01
N LYS A 48 -10.96 15.49 6.79
CA LYS A 48 -11.32 15.54 8.22
C LYS A 48 -10.13 15.32 9.15
N THR A 49 -9.21 14.41 8.79
CA THR A 49 -8.13 14.02 9.69
C THR A 49 -6.91 13.50 8.92
N THR A 50 -5.73 13.66 9.53
CA THR A 50 -4.46 13.10 9.03
C THR A 50 -4.41 11.58 9.05
N LEU A 51 -5.33 10.93 9.80
CA LEU A 51 -5.49 9.47 9.79
C LEU A 51 -5.99 8.92 8.45
N ASN A 52 -6.42 9.78 7.52
CA ASN A 52 -6.87 9.35 6.20
C ASN A 52 -5.82 8.49 5.48
N THR A 53 -4.53 8.84 5.55
CA THR A 53 -3.48 8.08 4.86
C THR A 53 -3.38 6.67 5.41
N LEU A 54 -3.41 6.52 6.74
CA LEU A 54 -3.36 5.23 7.42
C LEU A 54 -4.60 4.38 7.13
N VAL A 55 -5.79 4.96 7.23
CA VAL A 55 -7.04 4.24 6.91
C VAL A 55 -7.10 3.88 5.43
N GLY A 56 -6.53 4.71 4.55
CA GLY A 56 -6.45 4.47 3.12
C GLY A 56 -5.58 3.29 2.71
N THR A 57 -4.64 2.84 3.57
CA THR A 57 -3.82 1.66 3.25
C THR A 57 -4.62 0.36 3.33
N VAL A 58 -5.69 0.32 4.13
CA VAL A 58 -6.57 -0.85 4.25
C VAL A 58 -7.26 -1.19 2.92
N PRO A 59 -8.11 -0.31 2.33
CA PRO A 59 -8.68 -0.59 1.00
C PRO A 59 -7.59 -0.65 -0.09
N GLY A 60 -6.42 -0.05 0.15
CA GLY A 60 -5.27 -0.15 -0.74
C GLY A 60 -4.65 -1.55 -0.82
N ALA A 61 -4.64 -2.28 0.30
CA ALA A 61 -4.03 -3.60 0.42
C ALA A 61 -5.03 -4.77 0.27
N LEU A 62 -6.33 -4.52 0.49
CA LEU A 62 -7.38 -5.55 0.31
C LEU A 62 -7.38 -6.23 -1.07
N PRO A 63 -7.08 -5.55 -2.21
CA PRO A 63 -6.98 -6.23 -3.50
C PRO A 63 -5.93 -7.34 -3.54
N ALA A 64 -4.79 -7.19 -2.86
CA ALA A 64 -3.77 -8.23 -2.81
C ALA A 64 -4.20 -9.43 -1.95
N LEU A 65 -4.87 -9.17 -0.82
CA LEU A 65 -5.52 -10.22 -0.03
C LEU A 65 -6.59 -10.94 -0.85
N GLY A 66 -7.34 -10.20 -1.66
CA GLY A 66 -8.30 -10.74 -2.62
C GLY A 66 -7.64 -11.64 -3.67
N GLY A 67 -6.49 -11.24 -4.22
CA GLY A 67 -5.70 -12.06 -5.14
C GLY A 67 -5.21 -13.36 -4.50
N TRP A 68 -4.69 -13.30 -3.28
CA TRP A 68 -4.33 -14.50 -2.50
C TRP A 68 -5.54 -15.41 -2.29
N THR A 69 -6.67 -14.84 -1.88
CA THR A 69 -7.90 -15.58 -1.60
C THR A 69 -8.48 -16.21 -2.87
N ALA A 70 -8.34 -15.54 -4.01
CA ALA A 70 -8.73 -16.08 -5.31
C ALA A 70 -7.90 -17.31 -5.70
N ALA A 71 -6.60 -17.30 -5.40
CA ALA A 71 -5.70 -18.41 -5.72
C ALA A 71 -5.81 -19.59 -4.74
N THR A 72 -6.09 -19.32 -3.46
CA THR A 72 -6.01 -20.35 -2.39
C THR A 72 -7.35 -20.74 -1.78
N GLY A 73 -8.43 -20.00 -2.09
CA GLY A 73 -9.76 -20.23 -1.52
C GLY A 73 -9.92 -19.81 -0.05
N THR A 74 -8.88 -19.28 0.60
CA THR A 74 -8.92 -18.83 2.01
C THR A 74 -8.22 -17.49 2.16
N LEU A 75 -8.47 -16.75 3.25
CA LEU A 75 -7.70 -15.54 3.56
C LEU A 75 -6.21 -15.84 3.87
N GLY A 76 -5.84 -17.11 4.02
CA GLY A 76 -4.53 -17.58 4.47
C GLY A 76 -4.39 -17.48 5.99
N GLY A 77 -3.90 -18.55 6.63
CA GLY A 77 -3.52 -18.51 8.05
C GLY A 77 -2.33 -17.57 8.34
N GLY A 78 -1.58 -17.20 7.29
CA GLY A 78 -0.45 -16.25 7.34
C GLY A 78 -0.22 -15.51 6.02
N GLY A 79 0.03 -16.21 4.91
CA GLY A 79 0.47 -15.62 3.63
C GLY A 79 -0.39 -14.48 3.08
N GLY A 80 -1.72 -14.62 3.07
CA GLY A 80 -2.63 -13.56 2.61
C GLY A 80 -2.56 -12.29 3.47
N TRP A 81 -2.46 -12.44 4.79
CA TRP A 81 -2.28 -11.31 5.71
C TRP A 81 -0.87 -10.72 5.65
N VAL A 82 0.14 -11.52 5.31
CA VAL A 82 1.50 -11.04 5.08
C VAL A 82 1.56 -10.12 3.86
N ILE A 83 1.01 -10.52 2.71
CA ILE A 83 1.01 -9.64 1.52
C ILE A 83 0.17 -8.38 1.75
N PHE A 84 -0.94 -8.51 2.50
CA PHE A 84 -1.71 -7.36 2.96
C PHE A 84 -0.84 -6.40 3.78
N ALA A 85 -0.10 -6.91 4.77
CA ALA A 85 0.77 -6.10 5.61
C ALA A 85 1.91 -5.44 4.82
N VAL A 86 2.53 -6.16 3.88
CA VAL A 86 3.57 -5.62 2.99
C VAL A 86 3.02 -4.44 2.19
N LEU A 87 1.88 -4.59 1.51
CA LEU A 87 1.32 -3.48 0.73
C LEU A 87 0.83 -2.34 1.61
N ALA A 88 0.18 -2.64 2.74
CA ALA A 88 -0.29 -1.61 3.66
C ALA A 88 0.88 -0.77 4.22
N CYS A 89 2.01 -1.42 4.55
CA CYS A 89 3.22 -0.73 4.99
C CYS A 89 3.90 0.05 3.87
N TRP A 90 4.00 -0.53 2.67
CA TRP A 90 4.64 0.09 1.49
C TRP A 90 3.97 1.40 1.07
N GLN A 91 2.64 1.47 1.17
CA GLN A 91 1.87 2.65 0.77
C GLN A 91 2.22 3.89 1.60
N MET A 92 2.56 3.74 2.87
CA MET A 92 2.81 4.86 3.76
C MET A 92 3.99 5.75 3.33
N PRO A 93 5.24 5.25 3.18
CA PRO A 93 6.36 6.07 2.72
C PRO A 93 6.11 6.67 1.31
N HIS A 94 5.39 5.95 0.44
CA HIS A 94 4.97 6.48 -0.87
C HIS A 94 4.07 7.72 -0.72
N PHE A 95 2.98 7.61 0.06
CA PHE A 95 2.05 8.72 0.25
C PHE A 95 2.66 9.86 1.06
N LEU A 96 3.51 9.59 2.04
CA LEU A 96 4.19 10.61 2.83
C LEU A 96 5.18 11.42 1.98
N ALA A 97 5.87 10.77 1.05
CA ALA A 97 6.72 11.46 0.07
C ALA A 97 5.90 12.41 -0.83
N LEU A 98 4.76 11.95 -1.36
CA LEU A 98 3.84 12.78 -2.14
C LEU A 98 3.28 13.94 -1.31
N ALA A 99 2.85 13.66 -0.09
CA ALA A 99 2.30 14.65 0.83
C ALA A 99 3.33 15.75 1.13
N TRP A 100 4.61 15.41 1.23
CA TRP A 100 5.68 16.40 1.40
C TRP A 100 5.90 17.24 0.13
N MET A 101 6.04 16.58 -1.02
CA MET A 101 6.31 17.24 -2.30
C MET A 101 5.20 18.20 -2.73
N TYR A 102 3.95 17.82 -2.51
CA TYR A 102 2.76 18.56 -2.94
C TYR A 102 2.00 19.19 -1.77
N ARG A 103 2.68 19.44 -0.63
CA ARG A 103 2.03 19.97 0.59
C ARG A 103 1.19 21.23 0.35
N LYS A 104 1.67 22.13 -0.51
CA LYS A 104 0.95 23.38 -0.83
C LYS A 104 -0.32 23.11 -1.62
N ASP A 105 -0.31 22.12 -2.51
CA ASP A 105 -1.47 21.77 -3.32
C ASP A 105 -2.50 20.97 -2.51
N TYR A 106 -2.03 20.10 -1.61
CA TYR A 106 -2.91 19.42 -0.64
C TYR A 106 -3.61 20.42 0.29
N ASP A 107 -2.87 21.39 0.81
CA ASP A 107 -3.42 22.47 1.65
C ASP A 107 -4.46 23.30 0.89
N ARG A 108 -4.15 23.74 -0.33
CA ARG A 108 -5.10 24.44 -1.22
C ARG A 108 -6.35 23.60 -1.53
N GLY A 109 -6.21 22.28 -1.64
CA GLY A 109 -7.31 21.35 -1.86
C GLY A 109 -8.18 21.05 -0.62
N GLY A 110 -7.83 21.61 0.54
CA GLY A 110 -8.51 21.37 1.81
C GLY A 110 -8.29 19.96 2.35
N TYR A 111 -7.20 19.30 1.97
CA TYR A 111 -6.85 17.97 2.45
C TYR A 111 -6.16 18.03 3.81
N ALA A 112 -6.49 17.12 4.71
CA ALA A 112 -5.88 17.01 6.03
C ALA A 112 -4.66 16.08 5.96
N MET A 113 -3.51 16.56 5.48
CA MET A 113 -2.28 15.77 5.39
C MET A 113 -1.35 16.02 6.58
N VAL A 114 -0.62 14.99 7.03
CA VAL A 114 0.38 15.13 8.12
C VAL A 114 1.37 16.27 7.80
N SER A 115 1.79 16.38 6.54
CA SER A 115 2.72 17.40 6.05
C SER A 115 2.19 18.84 6.14
N ASN A 116 0.87 19.06 6.18
CA ASN A 116 0.29 20.40 6.25
C ASN A 116 0.54 21.05 7.62
N ASN A 117 0.41 20.25 8.69
CA ASN A 117 0.62 20.69 10.06
C ASN A 117 2.04 20.40 10.56
N ASP A 118 2.98 20.02 9.68
CA ASP A 118 4.34 19.60 10.03
C ASP A 118 5.41 20.46 9.34
N PRO A 119 5.61 21.72 9.76
CA PRO A 119 6.51 22.66 9.09
C PRO A 119 7.95 22.14 8.97
N SER A 120 8.43 21.41 9.99
CA SER A 120 9.78 20.83 10.03
C SER A 120 9.91 19.55 9.20
N GLY A 121 8.81 18.91 8.82
CA GLY A 121 8.79 17.61 8.14
C GLY A 121 9.20 16.42 9.03
N GLN A 122 9.42 16.65 10.33
CA GLN A 122 9.95 15.63 11.22
C GLN A 122 8.96 14.49 11.43
N ARG A 123 7.66 14.79 11.54
CA ARG A 123 6.63 13.75 11.70
C ARG A 123 6.40 12.98 10.41
N THR A 124 6.36 13.69 9.29
CA THR A 124 6.20 13.10 7.95
C THR A 124 7.33 12.13 7.63
N ALA A 125 8.58 12.57 7.80
CA ALA A 125 9.72 11.73 7.54
C ALA A 125 9.90 10.63 8.60
N GLY A 126 9.59 10.89 9.87
CA GLY A 126 9.65 9.89 10.94
C GLY A 126 8.67 8.74 10.72
N GLN A 127 7.44 9.04 10.30
CA GLN A 127 6.48 8.01 9.90
C GLN A 127 6.96 7.22 8.68
N ALA A 128 7.57 7.87 7.70
CA ALA A 128 8.11 7.16 6.53
C ALA A 128 9.19 6.14 6.94
N VAL A 129 10.10 6.53 7.85
CA VAL A 129 11.12 5.61 8.39
C VAL A 129 10.47 4.47 9.16
N PHE A 130 9.52 4.77 10.04
CA PHE A 130 8.80 3.75 10.81
C PHE A 130 8.15 2.70 9.90
N PHE A 131 7.40 3.13 8.88
CA PHE A 131 6.74 2.21 7.96
C PHE A 131 7.71 1.49 7.01
N CYS A 132 8.84 2.10 6.62
CA CYS A 132 9.89 1.37 5.90
C CYS A 132 10.54 0.28 6.77
N THR A 133 10.71 0.52 8.08
CA THR A 133 11.20 -0.51 9.01
C THR A 133 10.19 -1.65 9.16
N LEU A 134 8.91 -1.33 9.32
CA LEU A 134 7.85 -2.34 9.34
C LEU A 134 7.77 -3.10 8.02
N LEU A 135 7.91 -2.42 6.88
CA LEU A 135 7.93 -3.03 5.56
C LEU A 135 9.09 -4.01 5.42
N LEU A 136 10.29 -3.65 5.88
CA LEU A 136 11.45 -4.55 5.84
C LEU A 136 11.18 -5.84 6.63
N ALA A 137 10.63 -5.72 7.85
CA ALA A 137 10.24 -6.87 8.64
C ALA A 137 9.13 -7.70 7.97
N ALA A 138 8.07 -7.04 7.50
CA ALA A 138 6.94 -7.68 6.82
C ALA A 138 7.37 -8.41 5.54
N SER A 139 8.35 -7.87 4.81
CA SER A 139 8.84 -8.47 3.58
C SER A 139 9.72 -9.69 3.80
N ALA A 140 10.21 -9.91 5.03
CA ALA A 140 10.88 -11.16 5.39
C ALA A 140 9.90 -12.27 5.78
N LEU A 141 8.65 -11.93 6.13
CA LEU A 141 7.66 -12.90 6.60
C LEU A 141 7.30 -13.99 5.57
N PRO A 142 7.21 -13.75 4.26
CA PRO A 142 6.93 -14.82 3.29
C PRO A 142 7.94 -15.97 3.37
N TYR A 143 9.21 -15.67 3.67
CA TYR A 143 10.22 -16.71 3.90
C TYR A 143 9.98 -17.46 5.22
N VAL A 144 9.62 -16.74 6.28
CA VAL A 144 9.38 -17.34 7.60
C VAL A 144 8.14 -18.23 7.62
N THR A 145 7.09 -17.86 6.88
CA THR A 145 5.86 -18.64 6.76
C THR A 145 5.99 -19.80 5.77
N GLY A 146 7.08 -19.87 5.01
CA GLY A 146 7.31 -20.87 3.96
C GLY A 146 6.55 -20.60 2.66
N ASP A 147 5.96 -19.41 2.50
CA ASP A 147 5.27 -18.98 1.29
C ASP A 147 6.24 -18.56 0.17
N ALA A 148 7.51 -18.28 0.51
CA ALA A 148 8.58 -17.94 -0.43
C ALA A 148 9.93 -18.53 0.01
N GLY A 149 10.79 -18.79 -0.95
CA GLY A 149 12.13 -19.36 -0.78
C GLY A 149 13.23 -18.34 -0.51
N TRP A 150 14.46 -18.85 -0.52
CA TRP A 150 15.65 -18.06 -0.16
C TRP A 150 16.02 -17.03 -1.23
N VAL A 151 15.68 -17.26 -2.51
CA VAL A 151 15.95 -16.32 -3.61
C VAL A 151 15.13 -15.06 -3.41
N TYR A 152 13.85 -15.23 -3.04
CA TYR A 152 13.00 -14.12 -2.63
C TYR A 152 13.62 -13.34 -1.46
N LEU A 153 14.00 -14.02 -0.38
CA LEU A 153 14.55 -13.36 0.81
C LEU A 153 15.83 -12.58 0.49
N ALA A 154 16.74 -13.20 -0.29
CA ALA A 154 18.01 -12.61 -0.68
C ALA A 154 17.83 -11.34 -1.52
N GLY A 155 16.74 -11.20 -2.27
CA GLY A 155 16.39 -9.97 -2.98
C GLY A 155 15.55 -8.98 -2.16
N ALA A 156 14.61 -9.48 -1.36
CA ALA A 156 13.67 -8.66 -0.59
C ALA A 156 14.38 -7.84 0.51
N LEU A 157 15.40 -8.41 1.16
CA LEU A 157 16.15 -7.72 2.22
C LEU A 157 16.97 -6.52 1.67
N PRO A 158 17.81 -6.65 0.63
CA PRO A 158 18.47 -5.50 0.02
C PRO A 158 17.49 -4.46 -0.52
N LEU A 159 16.38 -4.90 -1.13
CA LEU A 159 15.37 -3.99 -1.68
C LEU A 159 14.67 -3.19 -0.57
N GLY A 160 14.28 -3.84 0.53
CA GLY A 160 13.75 -3.18 1.72
C GLY A 160 14.77 -2.28 2.40
N GLY A 161 16.02 -2.73 2.47
CA GLY A 161 17.14 -1.95 3.00
C GLY A 161 17.40 -0.67 2.20
N TRP A 162 17.33 -0.74 0.86
CA TRP A 162 17.43 0.43 -0.01
C TRP A 162 16.29 1.42 0.24
N PHE A 163 15.06 0.92 0.38
CA PHE A 163 13.91 1.79 0.66
C PHE A 163 13.98 2.45 2.04
N LEU A 164 14.42 1.70 3.07
CA LEU A 164 14.68 2.25 4.40
C LEU A 164 15.82 3.28 4.38
N ALA A 165 16.91 3.01 3.65
CA ALA A 165 18.04 3.94 3.52
C ALA A 165 17.63 5.27 2.88
N GLU A 166 16.80 5.25 1.81
CA GLU A 166 16.25 6.49 1.25
C GLU A 166 15.30 7.20 2.21
N SER A 167 14.54 6.45 3.02
CA SER A 167 13.68 7.06 4.04
C SER A 167 14.50 7.74 5.14
N LEU A 168 15.61 7.15 5.56
CA LEU A 168 16.55 7.77 6.51
C LEU A 168 17.22 9.02 5.92
N ARG A 169 17.59 8.99 4.63
CA ARG A 169 18.11 10.17 3.91
C ARG A 169 17.06 11.28 3.84
N PHE A 170 15.80 10.95 3.60
CA PHE A 170 14.70 11.92 3.67
C PHE A 170 14.48 12.45 5.09
N PHE A 171 14.66 11.62 6.11
CA PHE A 171 14.59 12.06 7.51
C PHE A 171 15.70 13.03 7.89
N GLY A 172 16.92 12.83 7.41
CA GLY A 172 18.04 13.76 7.63
C GLY A 172 17.89 15.05 6.82
N GLU A 173 17.59 14.92 5.53
CA GLU A 173 17.48 16.04 4.59
C GLU A 173 16.06 16.13 4.02
N ARG A 174 15.16 16.75 4.79
CA ARG A 174 13.70 16.84 4.53
C ARG A 174 13.35 17.77 3.36
N THR A 175 13.95 17.52 2.20
CA THR A 175 13.82 18.32 0.98
C THR A 175 12.90 17.65 -0.02
N GLY A 176 12.34 18.42 -0.95
CA GLY A 176 11.54 17.87 -2.06
C GLY A 176 12.36 16.91 -2.95
N ARG A 177 13.68 17.09 -3.05
CA ARG A 177 14.58 16.18 -3.79
C ARG A 177 14.64 14.80 -3.12
N ARG A 178 14.82 14.74 -1.79
CA ARG A 178 14.85 13.47 -1.05
C ARG A 178 13.49 12.78 -1.01
N ALA A 179 12.40 13.53 -0.85
CA ALA A 179 11.05 12.97 -0.97
C ALA A 179 10.82 12.36 -2.36
N ARG A 180 11.29 13.02 -3.44
CA ARG A 180 11.20 12.46 -4.80
C ARG A 180 12.05 11.20 -4.97
N ALA A 181 13.21 11.11 -4.35
CA ALA A 181 14.03 9.90 -4.36
C ALA A 181 13.32 8.75 -3.64
N LEU A 182 12.77 9.01 -2.45
CA LEU A 182 11.97 8.04 -1.70
C LEU A 182 10.76 7.55 -2.51
N LEU A 183 10.05 8.47 -3.19
CA LEU A 183 8.94 8.14 -4.07
C LEU A 183 9.39 7.25 -5.24
N LYS A 184 10.53 7.53 -5.88
CA LYS A 184 11.07 6.69 -6.95
C LYS A 184 11.34 5.27 -6.46
N VAL A 185 11.97 5.11 -5.30
CA VAL A 185 12.23 3.76 -4.74
C VAL A 185 10.92 3.04 -4.48
N SER A 186 9.91 3.71 -3.93
CA SER A 186 8.60 3.09 -3.73
C SER A 186 7.97 2.56 -5.02
N ILE A 187 8.13 3.28 -6.15
CA ILE A 187 7.61 2.86 -7.46
C ILE A 187 8.34 1.62 -7.98
N TYR A 188 9.65 1.53 -7.79
CA TYR A 188 10.42 0.35 -8.17
C TYR A 188 10.21 -0.84 -7.24
N TYR A 189 9.90 -0.59 -5.97
CA TYR A 189 9.84 -1.61 -4.93
C TYR A 189 8.84 -2.73 -5.25
N VAL A 190 7.57 -2.40 -5.51
CA VAL A 190 6.53 -3.42 -5.72
C VAL A 190 6.79 -4.29 -6.97
N PRO A 191 7.09 -3.72 -8.15
CA PRO A 191 7.43 -4.53 -9.33
C PRO A 191 8.65 -5.42 -9.12
N LEU A 192 9.70 -4.93 -8.46
CA LEU A 192 10.89 -5.73 -8.16
C LEU A 192 10.60 -6.84 -7.16
N LEU A 193 9.80 -6.57 -6.12
CA LEU A 193 9.38 -7.58 -5.16
C LEU A 193 8.54 -8.69 -5.84
N LEU A 194 7.62 -8.32 -6.74
CA LEU A 194 6.85 -9.29 -7.52
C LEU A 194 7.76 -10.10 -8.47
N ALA A 195 8.75 -9.47 -9.10
CA ALA A 195 9.72 -10.16 -9.94
C ALA A 195 10.56 -11.16 -9.14
N LEU A 196 10.91 -10.84 -7.89
CA LEU A 196 11.60 -11.74 -6.97
C LEU A 196 10.72 -12.92 -6.56
N ILE A 197 9.45 -12.70 -6.23
CA ILE A 197 8.50 -13.78 -5.94
C ILE A 197 8.37 -14.71 -7.15
N ALA A 198 8.21 -14.13 -8.35
CA ALA A 198 8.13 -14.91 -9.57
C ALA A 198 9.43 -15.72 -9.76
N ALA A 199 10.60 -15.08 -9.75
CA ALA A 199 11.88 -15.75 -9.96
C ALA A 199 12.15 -16.86 -8.95
N ASP A 200 11.81 -16.65 -7.69
CA ASP A 200 11.93 -17.66 -6.64
C ASP A 200 11.06 -18.90 -6.95
N TRP A 201 9.81 -18.70 -7.40
CA TRP A 201 8.92 -19.79 -7.82
C TRP A 201 9.41 -20.59 -9.04
N TRP A 202 10.27 -20.00 -9.89
CA TRP A 202 10.88 -20.70 -11.02
C TRP A 202 12.14 -21.48 -10.64
N ILE A 203 12.81 -21.11 -9.55
CA ILE A 203 14.15 -21.61 -9.18
C ILE A 203 14.07 -22.62 -8.01
N ALA A 204 13.22 -22.35 -7.03
CA ALA A 204 13.06 -23.13 -5.80
C ALA A 204 11.89 -24.13 -5.92
#